data_AF-A0A816I1H4-F1
#
_entry.id   AF-A0A816I1H4-F1
#
_cell.length_a   1.000
_cell.length_b   1.000
_cell.length_c   1.000
_cell.angle_alpha   90.00
_cell.angle_beta   90.00
_cell.angle_gamma   90.00
#
_symmetry.space_group_name_H-M   'P 1'
#
loop_
_entity.id
_entity.type
_entity.pdbx_description
1 polymer ?
#
loop_
_entity_poly.entity_id
_entity_poly.type
_entity_poly.pdbx_seq_one_letter_code
_entity_poly.pdbx_strand_id
1 'polypeptide(L)'
;MLHDSDAQVVANCLAALQEIWSLEASHSEEKESLLSKPFIYYFFNRINEWPQCLILELAVKYLPSDSNDNFDIMNLLEDRPLHANGAVVLATVQVFLQLTLSINRYKSTSLFLIMENVYERIKSPLLTLVSSGSPEQSYAILSHLHLLVVRAPFIFASDYKHFCCQYNEPLYVKKLKLEMLTAIANESKHLRNWESIRAVGKIALQQYDVNAIALQQY
;
A
#
# COMPACT_ATOMS: atom_id res chain seq x y z
N MET A 1 -17.48 -5.63 26.79
CA MET A 1 -16.09 -5.71 26.30
C MET A 1 -15.79 -4.64 25.26
N LEU A 2 -16.68 -4.34 24.29
CA LEU A 2 -16.45 -3.26 23.31
C LEU A 2 -16.36 -1.83 23.89
N HIS A 3 -16.94 -1.61 25.07
CA HIS A 3 -16.87 -0.33 25.80
C HIS A 3 -15.87 -0.37 26.96
N ASP A 4 -14.91 -1.29 26.94
CA ASP A 4 -13.89 -1.36 27.98
C ASP A 4 -12.97 -0.13 27.96
N SER A 5 -12.48 0.26 29.13
CA SER A 5 -11.50 1.33 29.29
C SER A 5 -10.13 0.98 28.71
N ASP A 6 -9.79 -0.33 28.69
CA ASP A 6 -8.55 -0.83 28.12
C ASP A 6 -8.72 -1.08 26.61
N ALA A 7 -7.93 -0.34 25.82
CA ALA A 7 -7.95 -0.43 24.37
C ALA A 7 -7.51 -1.81 23.84
N GLN A 8 -6.66 -2.54 24.57
CA GLN A 8 -6.26 -3.91 24.22
C GLN A 8 -7.42 -4.89 24.38
N VAL A 9 -8.21 -4.77 25.44
CA VAL A 9 -9.40 -5.60 25.66
C VAL A 9 -10.40 -5.39 24.52
N VAL A 10 -10.62 -4.13 24.13
CA VAL A 10 -11.52 -3.84 23.01
C VAL A 10 -10.96 -4.39 21.70
N ALA A 11 -9.66 -4.25 21.44
CA ALA A 11 -9.06 -4.76 20.20
C ALA A 11 -9.13 -6.28 20.07
N ASN A 12 -8.88 -7.02 21.16
CA ASN A 12 -9.05 -8.47 21.18
C ASN A 12 -10.51 -8.88 21.00
N CYS A 13 -11.44 -8.13 21.60
CA CYS A 13 -12.88 -8.34 21.38
C CYS A 13 -13.28 -8.11 19.92
N LEU A 14 -12.72 -7.09 19.27
CA LEU A 14 -12.94 -6.82 17.85
C LEU A 14 -12.37 -7.91 16.95
N ALA A 15 -11.17 -8.42 17.26
CA ALA A 15 -10.58 -9.53 16.52
C ALA A 15 -11.52 -10.75 16.48
N ALA A 16 -12.03 -11.13 17.65
CA ALA A 16 -12.98 -12.24 17.79
C ALA A 16 -14.29 -11.96 17.02
N LEU A 17 -14.85 -10.75 17.13
CA LEU A 17 -16.06 -10.37 16.40
C LEU A 17 -15.87 -10.38 14.88
N GLN A 18 -14.72 -9.90 14.41
CA GLN A 18 -14.40 -9.88 12.99
C GLN A 18 -14.29 -11.31 12.42
N GLU A 19 -13.75 -12.25 13.19
CA GLU A 19 -13.72 -13.67 12.82
C GLU A 19 -15.14 -14.26 12.77
N ILE A 20 -15.97 -14.02 13.79
CA ILE A 20 -17.37 -14.48 13.82
C ILE A 20 -18.14 -13.93 12.61
N TRP A 21 -18.05 -12.62 12.35
CA TRP A 21 -18.72 -11.99 11.21
C TRP A 21 -18.17 -12.38 9.84
N SER A 22 -16.97 -12.97 9.78
CA SER A 22 -16.44 -13.52 8.53
C SER A 22 -17.08 -14.87 8.18
N LEU A 23 -17.56 -15.59 9.21
CA LEU A 23 -18.24 -16.88 9.08
C LEU A 23 -19.75 -16.71 8.86
N GLU A 24 -20.33 -15.62 9.36
CA GLU A 24 -21.74 -15.30 9.19
C GLU A 24 -21.99 -14.55 7.87
N ALA A 25 -22.91 -15.06 7.05
CA ALA A 25 -23.31 -14.42 5.78
C ALA A 25 -24.21 -13.19 5.98
N SER A 26 -24.68 -12.92 7.20
CA SER A 26 -25.64 -11.86 7.50
C SER A 26 -24.99 -10.52 7.84
N HIS A 27 -25.57 -9.45 7.32
CA HIS A 27 -25.30 -8.09 7.78
C HIS A 27 -25.92 -7.89 9.17
N SER A 28 -25.08 -7.66 10.18
CA SER A 28 -25.51 -7.31 11.53
C SER A 28 -25.48 -5.77 11.71
N GLU A 29 -26.54 -5.21 12.31
CA GLU A 29 -26.59 -3.77 12.65
C GLU A 29 -25.44 -3.36 13.59
N GLU A 30 -25.01 -4.29 14.44
CA GLU A 30 -23.87 -4.12 15.34
C GLU A 30 -22.57 -3.85 14.57
N LYS A 31 -22.36 -4.53 13.42
CA LYS A 31 -21.19 -4.33 12.56
C LYS A 31 -21.17 -2.94 11.94
N GLU A 32 -22.31 -2.40 11.56
CA GLU A 32 -22.41 -1.04 11.03
C GLU A 32 -22.12 0.02 12.11
N SER A 33 -22.56 -0.21 13.35
CA SER A 33 -22.30 0.71 14.46
C SER A 33 -20.81 0.87 14.80
N LEU A 34 -20.02 -0.21 14.62
CA LEU A 34 -18.56 -0.21 14.84
C LEU A 34 -17.79 0.42 13.65
N LEU A 35 -18.43 0.56 12.49
CA LEU A 35 -17.89 1.27 11.32
C LEU A 35 -18.26 2.76 11.37
N SER A 36 -17.98 3.43 12.50
CA SER A 36 -18.26 4.86 12.68
C SER A 36 -16.97 5.66 12.89
N LYS A 37 -16.96 6.90 12.40
CA LYS A 37 -15.83 7.83 12.58
C LYS A 37 -15.38 7.97 14.05
N PRO A 38 -16.28 8.16 15.05
CA PRO A 38 -15.86 8.30 16.44
C PRO A 38 -15.12 7.07 16.96
N PHE A 39 -15.55 5.88 16.53
CA PHE A 39 -14.90 4.62 16.88
C PHE A 39 -13.48 4.56 16.33
N ILE A 40 -13.33 4.83 15.03
CA ILE A 40 -12.03 4.87 14.34
C ILE A 40 -11.07 5.87 15.03
N TYR A 41 -11.54 7.08 15.31
CA TYR A 41 -10.76 8.13 15.98
C TYR A 41 -10.34 7.74 17.41
N TYR A 42 -11.24 7.12 18.16
CA TYR A 42 -10.95 6.69 19.53
C TYR A 42 -9.81 5.69 19.58
N PHE A 43 -9.78 4.71 18.67
CA PHE A 43 -8.78 3.65 18.69
C PHE A 43 -7.43 4.07 18.13
N PHE A 44 -7.39 4.87 17.06
CA PHE A 44 -6.11 5.30 16.50
C PHE A 44 -5.26 6.12 17.46
N ASN A 45 -5.90 6.88 18.36
CA ASN A 45 -5.18 7.66 19.37
C ASN A 45 -4.73 6.84 20.59
N ARG A 46 -5.18 5.59 20.74
CA ARG A 46 -5.04 4.83 22.00
C ARG A 46 -4.39 3.45 21.87
N ILE A 47 -4.38 2.85 20.68
CA ILE A 47 -3.77 1.53 20.45
C ILE A 47 -2.36 1.72 19.89
N ASN A 48 -1.41 0.90 20.35
CA ASN A 48 -0.06 0.79 19.78
C ASN A 48 0.08 -0.53 19.01
N GLU A 49 0.81 -0.52 17.89
CA GLU A 49 1.27 -1.71 17.15
C GLU A 49 0.17 -2.63 16.57
N TRP A 50 0.21 -3.94 16.87
CA TRP A 50 -0.54 -5.00 16.18
C TRP A 50 -2.05 -4.82 16.13
N PRO A 51 -2.74 -4.40 17.21
CA PRO A 51 -4.17 -4.20 17.13
C PRO A 51 -4.55 -2.99 16.27
N GLN A 52 -3.61 -2.09 15.91
CA GLN A 52 -3.88 -1.03 14.92
C GLN A 52 -4.17 -1.62 13.54
N CYS A 53 -3.55 -2.74 13.15
CA CYS A 53 -3.83 -3.38 11.87
C CYS A 53 -5.29 -3.81 11.76
N LEU A 54 -5.87 -4.36 12.84
CA LEU A 54 -7.29 -4.72 12.88
C LEU A 54 -8.19 -3.50 12.72
N ILE A 55 -7.86 -2.39 13.41
CA ILE A 55 -8.62 -1.14 13.27
C ILE A 55 -8.50 -0.56 11.86
N LEU A 56 -7.32 -0.63 11.24
CA LEU A 56 -7.11 -0.21 9.85
C LEU A 56 -7.94 -1.07 8.88
N GLU A 57 -8.01 -2.39 9.08
CA GLU A 57 -8.86 -3.26 8.27
C GLU A 57 -10.35 -2.92 8.39
N LEU A 58 -10.82 -2.53 9.57
CA LEU A 58 -12.17 -2.00 9.76
C LEU A 58 -12.32 -0.65 9.05
N ALA A 59 -11.32 0.23 9.13
CA ALA A 59 -11.34 1.53 8.48
C ALA A 59 -11.38 1.42 6.94
N VAL A 60 -10.84 0.35 6.33
CA VAL A 60 -11.01 0.07 4.88
C VAL A 60 -12.50 -0.13 4.54
N LYS A 61 -13.30 -0.68 5.45
CA LYS A 61 -14.74 -0.91 5.23
C LYS A 61 -15.60 0.32 5.56
N TYR A 62 -15.02 1.34 6.18
CA TYR A 62 -15.71 2.59 6.49
C TYR A 62 -16.16 3.27 5.21
N LEU A 63 -17.40 3.76 5.21
CA LEU A 63 -17.97 4.52 4.11
C LEU A 63 -18.09 5.99 4.54
N PRO A 64 -17.14 6.86 4.14
CA PRO A 64 -17.22 8.27 4.48
C PRO A 64 -18.51 8.89 3.95
N SER A 65 -19.09 9.80 4.73
CA SER A 65 -20.36 10.42 4.35
C SER A 65 -20.17 11.47 3.23
N ASP A 66 -19.10 12.26 3.32
CA ASP A 66 -18.79 13.34 2.38
C ASP A 66 -17.27 13.49 2.15
N SER A 67 -16.87 14.50 1.38
CA SER A 67 -15.46 14.77 1.11
C SER A 67 -14.68 15.20 2.35
N ASN A 68 -15.31 15.96 3.26
CA ASN A 68 -14.65 16.42 4.48
C ASN A 68 -14.31 15.24 5.40
N ASP A 69 -15.24 14.31 5.55
CA ASP A 69 -15.06 13.10 6.34
C ASP A 69 -13.92 12.23 5.79
N ASN A 70 -13.78 12.13 4.46
CA ASN A 70 -12.63 11.48 3.84
C ASN A 70 -11.31 12.16 4.26
N PHE A 71 -11.22 13.48 4.14
CA PHE A 71 -10.00 14.22 4.49
C PHE A 71 -9.67 14.11 5.97
N ASP A 72 -10.67 14.13 6.83
CA ASP A 72 -10.51 13.94 8.27
C ASP A 72 -9.87 12.59 8.59
N ILE A 73 -10.31 11.50 7.96
CA ILE A 73 -9.67 10.18 8.15
C ILE A 73 -8.27 10.17 7.54
N MET A 74 -8.05 10.81 6.39
CA MET A 74 -6.72 10.88 5.78
C MET A 74 -5.71 11.61 6.69
N ASN A 75 -6.12 12.72 7.30
CA ASN A 75 -5.29 13.51 8.20
C ASN A 75 -5.01 12.76 9.50
N LEU A 76 -5.99 12.02 10.04
CA LEU A 76 -5.78 11.15 11.21
C LEU A 76 -4.67 10.11 10.98
N LEU A 77 -4.50 9.67 9.74
CA LEU A 77 -3.56 8.62 9.35
C LEU A 77 -2.23 9.16 8.79
N GLU A 78 -2.02 10.48 8.76
CA GLU A 78 -0.91 11.11 8.04
C GLU A 78 0.48 10.58 8.43
N ASP A 79 0.70 10.33 9.73
CA ASP A 79 1.98 9.84 10.26
C ASP A 79 2.12 8.31 10.23
N ARG A 80 1.04 7.57 9.96
CA ARG A 80 1.02 6.10 10.06
C ARG A 80 1.88 5.38 9.02
N PRO A 81 2.09 5.89 7.80
CA PRO A 81 3.04 5.30 6.87
C PRO A 81 4.50 5.33 7.36
N LEU A 82 4.83 6.14 8.37
CA LEU A 82 6.18 6.22 8.94
C LEU A 82 6.39 5.24 10.11
N HIS A 83 5.41 4.38 10.40
CA HIS A 83 5.47 3.43 11.49
C HIS A 83 6.54 2.34 11.27
N ALA A 84 7.23 1.93 12.34
CA ALA A 84 8.30 0.92 12.26
C ALA A 84 7.80 -0.47 11.80
N ASN A 85 6.54 -0.80 12.10
CA ASN A 85 5.93 -2.05 11.66
C ASN A 85 5.35 -1.92 10.24
N GLY A 86 5.95 -2.63 9.27
CA GLY A 86 5.50 -2.65 7.87
C GLY A 86 4.06 -3.13 7.67
N ALA A 87 3.50 -3.95 8.56
CA ALA A 87 2.08 -4.34 8.49
C ALA A 87 1.14 -3.15 8.73
N VAL A 88 1.49 -2.25 9.67
CA VAL A 88 0.74 -1.01 9.93
C VAL A 88 0.84 -0.08 8.73
N VAL A 89 2.03 0.03 8.13
CA VAL A 89 2.26 0.84 6.92
C VAL A 89 1.39 0.32 5.77
N LEU A 90 1.43 -0.98 5.46
CA LEU A 90 0.64 -1.57 4.38
C LEU A 90 -0.88 -1.44 4.61
N ALA A 91 -1.35 -1.67 5.83
CA ALA A 91 -2.76 -1.49 6.18
C ALA A 91 -3.19 -0.02 6.04
N THR A 92 -2.33 0.93 6.40
CA THR A 92 -2.58 2.37 6.19
C THR A 92 -2.65 2.72 4.71
N VAL A 93 -1.72 2.20 3.90
CA VAL A 93 -1.73 2.38 2.44
C VAL A 93 -3.04 1.88 1.86
N GLN A 94 -3.53 0.73 2.31
CA GLN A 94 -4.82 0.19 1.87
C GLN A 94 -5.97 1.14 2.21
N VAL A 95 -6.01 1.73 3.40
CA VAL A 95 -7.03 2.73 3.77
C VAL A 95 -6.96 3.95 2.87
N PHE A 96 -5.78 4.52 2.61
CA PHE A 96 -5.66 5.66 1.69
C PHE A 96 -6.15 5.34 0.28
N LEU A 97 -5.80 4.17 -0.26
CA LEU A 97 -6.25 3.74 -1.59
C LEU A 97 -7.77 3.51 -1.63
N GLN A 98 -8.38 3.11 -0.51
CA GLN A 98 -9.83 2.92 -0.46
C GLN A 98 -10.60 4.23 -0.32
N LEU A 99 -10.11 5.17 0.49
CA LEU A 99 -10.69 6.51 0.62
C LEU A 99 -10.64 7.26 -0.71
N THR A 100 -9.54 7.10 -1.45
CA THR A 100 -9.40 7.71 -2.78
C THR A 100 -10.40 7.17 -3.81
N LEU A 101 -10.69 5.86 -3.79
CA LEU A 101 -11.79 5.28 -4.57
C LEU A 101 -13.16 5.80 -4.13
N SER A 102 -13.36 6.03 -2.83
CA SER A 102 -14.60 6.59 -2.30
C SER A 102 -14.84 8.02 -2.77
N ILE A 103 -13.79 8.85 -2.86
CA ILE A 103 -13.87 10.23 -3.38
C ILE A 103 -14.35 10.25 -4.85
N ASN A 104 -13.94 9.28 -5.67
CA ASN A 104 -14.36 9.17 -7.07
C ASN A 104 -15.90 9.12 -7.20
N ARG A 105 -16.59 8.47 -6.25
CA ARG A 105 -18.06 8.39 -6.24
C ARG A 105 -18.75 9.75 -6.17
N TYR A 106 -18.09 10.75 -5.59
CA TYR A 106 -18.61 12.12 -5.50
C TYR A 106 -18.26 12.99 -6.71
N LYS A 107 -17.67 12.43 -7.78
CA LYS A 107 -17.26 13.14 -9.02
C LYS A 107 -16.48 14.43 -8.76
N SER A 108 -15.57 14.41 -7.79
CA SER A 108 -14.75 15.58 -7.46
C SER A 108 -13.73 15.88 -8.56
N THR A 109 -13.73 17.10 -9.10
CA THR A 109 -12.74 17.59 -10.09
C THR A 109 -11.30 17.50 -9.56
N SER A 110 -11.12 17.49 -8.24
CA SER A 110 -9.81 17.44 -7.59
C SER A 110 -9.26 16.03 -7.39
N LEU A 111 -9.96 14.99 -7.87
CA LEU A 111 -9.58 13.59 -7.65
C LEU A 111 -8.15 13.29 -8.12
N PHE A 112 -7.76 13.80 -9.29
CA PHE A 112 -6.41 13.55 -9.84
C PHE A 112 -5.32 14.04 -8.88
N LEU A 113 -5.41 15.28 -8.40
CA LEU A 113 -4.44 15.88 -7.47
C LEU A 113 -4.41 15.14 -6.13
N ILE A 114 -5.56 14.66 -5.66
CA ILE A 114 -5.64 13.86 -4.43
C ILE A 114 -4.97 12.49 -4.62
N MET A 115 -5.19 11.82 -5.76
CA MET A 115 -4.51 10.55 -6.07
C MET A 115 -3.00 10.76 -6.08
N GLU A 116 -2.54 11.79 -6.80
CA GLU A 116 -1.12 12.11 -6.93
C GLU A 116 -0.49 12.37 -5.56
N ASN A 117 -1.12 13.20 -4.73
CA ASN A 117 -0.67 13.46 -3.36
C ASN A 117 -0.62 12.19 -2.51
N VAL A 118 -1.63 11.32 -2.60
CA VAL A 118 -1.64 10.05 -1.86
C VAL A 118 -0.51 9.14 -2.33
N TYR A 119 -0.27 9.05 -3.64
CA TYR A 119 0.81 8.22 -4.19
C TYR A 119 2.18 8.74 -3.76
N GLU A 120 2.41 10.05 -3.80
CA GLU A 120 3.66 10.66 -3.31
C GLU A 120 3.89 10.38 -1.81
N ARG A 121 2.83 10.46 -0.99
CA ARG A 121 2.92 10.14 0.45
C ARG A 121 3.29 8.68 0.73
N ILE A 122 2.72 7.73 0.00
CA ILE A 122 2.94 6.30 0.25
C ILE A 122 4.19 5.74 -0.44
N LYS A 123 4.67 6.40 -1.50
CA LYS A 123 5.83 5.95 -2.31
C LYS A 123 7.07 5.77 -1.45
N SER A 124 7.48 6.79 -0.70
CA SER A 124 8.71 6.73 0.11
C SER A 124 8.67 5.66 1.22
N PRO A 125 7.59 5.54 2.02
CA PRO A 125 7.41 4.43 2.96
C PRO A 125 7.55 3.05 2.34
N LEU A 126 6.88 2.79 1.21
CA LEU A 126 6.93 1.48 0.56
C LEU A 126 8.34 1.16 0.02
N LEU A 127 9.01 2.13 -0.60
CA LEU A 127 10.40 1.97 -1.06
C LEU A 127 11.37 1.69 0.10
N THR A 128 11.13 2.30 1.26
CA THR A 128 11.90 2.05 2.48
C THR A 128 11.73 0.61 2.95
N LEU A 129 10.48 0.12 3.02
CA LEU A 129 10.19 -1.26 3.43
C LEU A 129 10.80 -2.30 2.46
N VAL A 130 10.80 -2.03 1.15
CA VAL A 130 11.48 -2.90 0.16
C VAL A 130 12.97 -3.00 0.45
N SER A 131 13.59 -1.89 0.88
CA SER A 131 15.05 -1.81 1.07
C SER A 131 15.51 -2.42 2.40
N SER A 132 14.65 -2.44 3.43
CA SER A 132 14.98 -2.93 4.77
C SER A 132 14.54 -4.38 5.04
N GLY A 133 13.68 -4.95 4.20
CA GLY A 133 13.09 -6.28 4.40
C GLY A 133 13.98 -7.45 3.97
N SER A 134 13.60 -8.67 4.38
CA SER A 134 14.11 -9.90 3.77
C SER A 134 13.66 -10.02 2.31
N PRO A 135 14.29 -10.86 1.47
CA PRO A 135 13.89 -11.01 0.07
C PRO A 135 12.40 -11.37 -0.13
N GLU A 136 11.81 -12.14 0.78
CA GLU A 136 10.40 -12.51 0.79
C GLU A 136 9.51 -11.31 1.16
N GLN A 137 9.89 -10.55 2.19
CA GLN A 137 9.18 -9.33 2.59
C GLN A 137 9.24 -8.29 1.47
N SER A 138 10.43 -8.03 0.93
CA SER A 138 10.65 -7.12 -0.18
C SER A 138 9.82 -7.51 -1.39
N TYR A 139 9.69 -8.81 -1.70
CA TYR A 139 8.82 -9.27 -2.78
C TYR A 139 7.34 -9.03 -2.52
N ALA A 140 6.86 -9.27 -1.30
CA ALA A 140 5.46 -8.99 -0.94
C ALA A 140 5.15 -7.49 -1.11
N ILE A 141 6.04 -6.61 -0.62
CA ILE A 141 5.88 -5.17 -0.73
C ILE A 141 6.01 -4.70 -2.19
N LEU A 142 6.99 -5.23 -2.94
CA LEU A 142 7.16 -4.96 -4.36
C LEU A 142 5.92 -5.38 -5.16
N SER A 143 5.26 -6.49 -4.81
CA SER A 143 4.02 -6.93 -5.46
C SER A 143 2.90 -5.89 -5.32
N HIS A 144 2.76 -5.29 -4.14
CA HIS A 144 1.84 -4.15 -3.94
C HIS A 144 2.29 -2.91 -4.72
N LEU A 145 3.59 -2.59 -4.69
CA LEU A 145 4.16 -1.43 -5.38
C LEU A 145 4.00 -1.55 -6.90
N HIS A 146 4.13 -2.75 -7.46
CA HIS A 146 3.93 -3.03 -8.87
C HIS A 146 2.52 -2.66 -9.33
N LEU A 147 1.48 -2.97 -8.54
CA LEU A 147 0.11 -2.55 -8.84
C LEU A 147 -0.02 -1.03 -8.92
N LEU A 148 0.66 -0.30 -8.03
CA LEU A 148 0.68 1.17 -8.03
C LEU A 148 1.44 1.73 -9.23
N VAL A 149 2.60 1.14 -9.57
CA VAL A 149 3.41 1.56 -10.71
C VAL A 149 2.70 1.32 -12.02
N VAL A 150 2.01 0.20 -12.21
CA VAL A 150 1.23 -0.06 -13.41
C VAL A 150 0.07 0.94 -13.55
N ARG A 151 -0.50 1.39 -12.43
CA ARG A 151 -1.64 2.32 -12.42
C ARG A 151 -1.23 3.78 -12.62
N ALA A 152 -0.10 4.22 -12.07
CA ALA A 152 0.38 5.60 -12.18
C ALA A 152 1.93 5.66 -12.35
N PRO A 153 2.46 5.15 -13.47
CA PRO A 153 3.91 4.96 -13.66
C PRO A 153 4.70 6.27 -13.65
N PHE A 154 4.10 7.37 -14.09
CA PHE A 154 4.74 8.69 -14.13
C PHE A 154 5.19 9.18 -12.74
N ILE A 155 4.45 8.85 -11.68
CA ILE A 155 4.74 9.26 -10.28
C ILE A 155 6.03 8.60 -9.78
N PHE A 156 6.40 7.44 -10.33
CA PHE A 156 7.57 6.68 -9.96
C PHE A 156 8.78 6.94 -10.86
N ALA A 157 8.65 7.79 -11.87
CA ALA A 157 9.69 8.01 -12.87
C ALA A 157 10.95 8.68 -12.29
N SER A 158 10.82 9.53 -11.27
CA SER A 158 11.96 10.11 -10.54
C SER A 158 12.74 9.06 -9.75
N ASP A 159 12.04 8.03 -9.26
CA ASP A 159 12.54 7.05 -8.30
C ASP A 159 12.91 5.71 -8.96
N TYR A 160 12.98 5.67 -10.30
CA TYR A 160 13.22 4.46 -11.08
C TYR A 160 14.44 3.65 -10.62
N LYS A 161 15.45 4.33 -10.05
CA LYS A 161 16.69 3.71 -9.56
C LYS A 161 16.44 2.68 -8.46
N HIS A 162 15.37 2.84 -7.67
CA HIS A 162 14.99 1.86 -6.65
C HIS A 162 14.52 0.52 -7.25
N PHE A 163 14.10 0.53 -8.52
CA PHE A 163 13.71 -0.68 -9.25
C PHE A 163 14.85 -1.30 -10.05
N CYS A 164 16.07 -0.75 -9.98
CA CYS A 164 17.23 -1.42 -10.54
C CYS A 164 17.49 -2.73 -9.78
N CYS A 165 17.77 -3.79 -10.54
CA CYS A 165 18.11 -5.10 -10.00
C CYS A 165 19.51 -5.07 -9.39
N GLN A 166 19.66 -5.62 -8.18
CA GLN A 166 20.97 -5.89 -7.59
C GLN A 166 21.42 -7.31 -7.92
N TYR A 167 22.73 -7.55 -7.93
CA TYR A 167 23.29 -8.85 -8.33
C TYR A 167 22.80 -10.00 -7.44
N ASN A 168 22.76 -9.79 -6.13
CA ASN A 168 22.38 -10.75 -5.10
C ASN A 168 20.86 -10.95 -4.94
N GLU A 169 20.02 -10.23 -5.69
CA GLU A 169 18.56 -10.38 -5.57
C GLU A 169 18.05 -11.68 -6.23
N PRO A 170 17.05 -12.35 -5.62
CA PRO A 170 16.39 -13.50 -6.22
C PRO A 170 15.70 -13.18 -7.54
N LEU A 171 15.55 -14.20 -8.40
CA LEU A 171 14.96 -14.03 -9.74
C LEU A 171 13.54 -13.47 -9.71
N TYR A 172 12.71 -13.88 -8.75
CA TYR A 172 11.33 -13.40 -8.61
C TYR A 172 11.27 -11.89 -8.29
N VAL A 173 12.22 -11.35 -7.51
CA VAL A 173 12.35 -9.91 -7.24
C VAL A 173 12.78 -9.18 -8.51
N LYS A 174 13.81 -9.68 -9.19
CA LYS A 174 14.34 -9.09 -10.42
C LYS A 174 13.28 -9.00 -11.51
N LYS A 175 12.49 -10.05 -11.69
CA LYS A 175 11.38 -10.08 -12.66
C LYS A 175 10.40 -8.94 -12.43
N LEU A 176 9.92 -8.79 -11.20
CA LEU A 176 8.92 -7.77 -10.86
C LEU A 176 9.48 -6.35 -11.05
N LYS A 177 10.72 -6.12 -10.61
CA LYS A 177 11.45 -4.87 -10.83
C LYS A 177 11.58 -4.50 -12.30
N LEU A 178 11.84 -5.47 -13.17
CA LEU A 178 11.93 -5.25 -14.62
C LEU A 178 10.59 -4.92 -15.26
N GLU A 179 9.51 -5.56 -14.83
CA GLU A 179 8.14 -5.23 -15.27
C GLU A 179 7.79 -3.78 -14.90
N MET A 180 8.15 -3.36 -13.68
CA MET A 180 7.97 -1.98 -13.21
C MET A 180 8.80 -0.97 -14.00
N LEU A 181 10.09 -1.23 -14.23
CA LEU A 181 10.94 -0.38 -15.06
C LEU A 181 10.39 -0.23 -16.48
N THR A 182 9.84 -1.31 -17.04
CA THR A 182 9.24 -1.32 -18.37
C THR A 182 7.97 -0.46 -18.41
N ALA A 183 7.09 -0.60 -17.40
CA ALA A 183 5.90 0.23 -17.26
C ALA A 183 6.26 1.73 -17.17
N ILE A 184 7.25 2.06 -16.34
CA ILE A 184 7.74 3.44 -16.20
C ILE A 184 8.31 3.95 -17.52
N ALA A 185 9.19 3.19 -18.20
CA ALA A 185 9.81 3.61 -19.46
C ALA A 185 8.80 3.88 -20.58
N ASN A 186 7.73 3.09 -20.65
CA ASN A 186 6.72 3.21 -21.69
C ASN A 186 5.91 4.51 -21.58
N GLU A 187 5.58 4.92 -20.36
CA GLU A 187 4.76 6.11 -20.07
C GLU A 187 5.59 7.39 -19.88
N SER A 188 6.90 7.24 -19.64
CA SER A 188 7.83 8.36 -19.43
C SER A 188 8.68 8.72 -20.65
N LYS A 189 8.32 8.29 -21.87
CA LYS A 189 9.10 8.56 -23.10
C LYS A 189 9.44 10.03 -23.33
N HIS A 190 8.62 10.94 -22.80
CA HIS A 190 8.81 12.39 -22.92
C HIS A 190 9.72 12.99 -21.83
N LEU A 191 10.09 12.21 -20.80
CA LEU A 191 10.94 12.67 -19.70
C LEU A 191 12.42 12.54 -20.06
N ARG A 192 13.26 13.46 -19.55
CA ARG A 192 14.72 13.48 -19.86
C ARG A 192 15.45 12.20 -19.47
N ASN A 193 14.94 11.43 -18.52
CA ASN A 193 15.54 10.20 -18.03
C ASN A 193 15.10 8.94 -18.81
N TRP A 194 14.20 9.04 -19.79
CA TRP A 194 13.63 7.87 -20.47
C TRP A 194 14.68 6.96 -21.11
N GLU A 195 15.73 7.53 -21.72
CA GLU A 195 16.82 6.77 -22.34
C GLU A 195 17.59 5.95 -21.32
N SER A 196 17.82 6.54 -20.14
CA SER A 196 18.50 5.86 -19.03
C SER A 196 17.65 4.69 -18.51
N ILE A 197 16.34 4.91 -18.30
CA ILE A 197 15.42 3.86 -17.82
C ILE A 197 15.36 2.71 -18.85
N ARG A 198 15.23 3.04 -20.13
CA ARG A 198 15.20 2.04 -21.21
C ARG A 198 16.52 1.28 -21.33
N ALA A 199 17.66 1.95 -21.20
CA ALA A 199 18.97 1.32 -21.26
C ALA A 199 19.16 0.33 -20.11
N VAL A 200 18.80 0.74 -18.88
CA VAL A 200 18.86 -0.13 -17.70
C VAL A 200 17.95 -1.35 -17.88
N GLY A 201 16.71 -1.16 -18.35
CA GLY A 201 15.80 -2.28 -18.62
C GLY A 201 16.35 -3.27 -19.65
N LYS A 202 16.96 -2.78 -20.74
CA LYS A 202 17.60 -3.64 -21.75
C LYS A 202 18.79 -4.42 -21.22
N ILE A 203 19.68 -3.77 -20.47
CA ILE A 203 20.87 -4.42 -19.89
C ILE A 203 20.44 -5.51 -18.90
N ALA A 204 19.46 -5.21 -18.06
CA ALA A 204 18.97 -6.17 -17.09
C ALA A 204 18.22 -7.35 -17.73
N LEU A 205 17.48 -7.15 -18.83
CA LEU A 205 16.89 -8.24 -19.62
C LEU A 205 17.96 -9.12 -20.28
N GLN A 206 19.02 -8.53 -20.84
CA GLN A 206 20.12 -9.31 -21.43
C GLN A 206 20.86 -10.13 -20.37
N GLN A 207 21.11 -9.57 -19.19
CA GLN A 207 21.68 -10.31 -18.06
C GLN A 207 20.73 -11.39 -17.52
N TYR A 208 19.42 -11.14 -17.56
CA TYR A 208 18.40 -12.12 -17.18
C TYR A 208 18.41 -13.33 -18.12
N ASP A 209 18.42 -13.11 -19.44
CA ASP A 209 18.45 -14.18 -20.44
C ASP A 209 19.73 -15.04 -20.30
N VAL A 210 20.90 -14.40 -20.10
CA VAL A 210 22.17 -15.11 -19.92
C VAL A 210 22.15 -15.98 -18.66
N ASN A 211 21.62 -15.47 -17.54
CA ASN A 211 21.55 -16.23 -16.29
C ASN A 211 20.49 -17.36 -16.33
N ALA A 212 19.37 -17.14 -17.01
CA ALA A 212 18.33 -18.15 -17.19
C ALA A 212 18.85 -19.34 -18.02
N ILE A 213 19.67 -19.07 -19.05
CA ILE A 213 20.32 -20.11 -19.86
C ILE A 213 21.37 -20.87 -19.03
N ALA A 214 22.17 -20.18 -18.22
CA ALA A 214 23.18 -20.82 -17.37
C ALA A 214 22.59 -21.75 -16.28
N LEU A 215 21.41 -21.43 -15.77
CA LEU A 215 20.71 -22.26 -14.76
C LEU A 215 20.01 -23.50 -15.35
N GLN A 216 19.81 -23.56 -16.67
CA GLN A 216 19.27 -24.75 -17.35
C GLN A 216 20.35 -25.78 -17.74
N GLN A 217 21.63 -25.48 -17.46
CA GLN A 217 22.77 -26.34 -17.79
C GLN A 217 23.31 -27.13 -16.58
N TYR A 218 22.59 -27.12 -15.46
CA TYR A 218 22.84 -27.92 -14.26
C TYR A 218 21.56 -28.66 -13.85
#